data_AF-A0A553NEZ1-F1
#
_entry.id   AF-A0A553NEZ1-F1
#
_cell.length_a   1.000
_cell.length_b   1.000
_cell.length_c   1.000
_cell.angle_alpha   90.00
_cell.angle_beta   90.00
_cell.angle_gamma   90.00
#
_symmetry.space_group_name_H-M   'P 1'
#
loop_
_entity.id
_entity.type
_entity.pdbx_description
1 polymer ?
#
loop_
_entity_poly.entity_id
_entity_poly.type
_entity_poly.pdbx_seq_one_letter_code
_entity_poly.pdbx_strand_id
1 'polypeptide(L)'
;MGFPFRVWPLGTRVSSWHGGRFSPIRVQSNSASGKYRFKALPNLRQEQNHYGPGKYLLLIIPATTFGLGVWQTQRLSWKSKLIQELSDKTQAPPIDLPETLTDINGLEYQRVKVRGRFDHTRPTFIGPRSLLTSDETSAGGLISSNSTAGWHVIMPFQLSDRPETILVNRGWVSKYHLDPKLLADQSSQDEVDVVGVVRTTEPRQQFQPKNSFRDNKWLSRDVEKLAAYLNTDPIFIDACDSVPNGPVGGQTRVTLRNDHLSYLLTWFSLAAATTYMWIKKFALK
;
A
#
# COMPACT_ATOMS: atom_id res chain seq x y z
N MET A 1 -37.01 25.91 -42.18
CA MET A 1 -36.15 26.81 -42.99
C MET A 1 -34.84 26.08 -43.30
N GLY A 2 -34.61 25.77 -44.58
CA GLY A 2 -33.29 25.66 -45.22
C GLY A 2 -32.27 24.62 -44.74
N PHE A 3 -32.38 23.39 -45.27
CA PHE A 3 -31.23 22.58 -45.74
C PHE A 3 -30.62 23.22 -47.02
N PRO A 4 -29.56 22.71 -47.73
CA PRO A 4 -28.65 21.57 -47.50
C PRO A 4 -27.17 21.73 -47.99
N PHE A 5 -26.35 20.69 -47.72
CA PHE A 5 -25.31 20.01 -48.55
C PHE A 5 -24.58 20.73 -49.72
N ARG A 6 -23.27 20.41 -49.88
CA ARG A 6 -22.83 19.60 -51.05
C ARG A 6 -21.41 19.00 -50.95
N VAL A 7 -21.31 17.83 -51.57
CA VAL A 7 -20.22 16.86 -51.68
C VAL A 7 -19.84 16.77 -53.17
N TRP A 8 -18.52 16.74 -53.47
CA TRP A 8 -17.83 16.17 -54.67
C TRP A 8 -18.11 16.78 -56.07
N PRO A 9 -17.31 16.53 -57.16
CA PRO A 9 -16.45 15.36 -57.44
C PRO A 9 -15.11 15.55 -58.20
N LEU A 10 -14.39 14.42 -58.38
CA LEU A 10 -13.37 14.17 -59.41
C LEU A 10 -13.96 14.17 -60.83
N GLY A 11 -13.15 14.53 -61.83
CA GLY A 11 -13.44 14.29 -63.25
C GLY A 11 -12.26 14.59 -64.19
N THR A 12 -11.70 13.53 -64.77
CA THR A 12 -10.69 13.47 -65.85
C THR A 12 -11.27 13.60 -67.27
N ARG A 13 -10.58 14.27 -68.21
CA ARG A 13 -10.30 13.93 -69.65
C ARG A 13 -9.81 15.18 -70.40
N VAL A 14 -8.63 15.20 -71.06
CA VAL A 14 -8.17 14.60 -72.34
C VAL A 14 -8.55 15.40 -73.61
N SER A 15 -7.49 15.76 -74.35
CA SER A 15 -7.35 16.11 -75.79
C SER A 15 -8.14 17.31 -76.34
N SER A 16 -7.60 18.16 -77.21
CA SER A 16 -7.05 17.80 -78.52
C SER A 16 -6.30 18.98 -79.17
N TRP A 17 -5.41 18.60 -80.09
CA TRP A 17 -4.61 19.39 -81.03
C TRP A 17 -5.45 20.00 -82.16
N HIS A 18 -4.99 21.11 -82.76
CA HIS A 18 -4.95 21.51 -84.18
C HIS A 18 -3.94 22.69 -84.23
N GLY A 19 -2.87 22.82 -85.02
CA GLY A 19 -2.57 22.37 -86.38
C GLY A 19 -2.50 23.60 -87.29
N GLY A 20 -1.30 24.09 -87.69
CA GLY A 20 -1.24 25.16 -88.71
C GLY A 20 0.07 25.94 -88.96
N ARG A 21 0.97 25.30 -89.74
CA ARG A 21 1.85 25.85 -90.81
C ARG A 21 3.16 26.64 -90.54
N PHE A 22 4.12 26.23 -91.37
CA PHE A 22 5.56 26.44 -91.48
C PHE A 22 6.00 27.75 -92.17
N SER A 23 7.26 28.16 -91.93
CA SER A 23 8.31 28.51 -92.92
C SER A 23 9.69 28.69 -92.19
N PRO A 24 10.85 28.80 -92.87
CA PRO A 24 11.75 27.69 -93.23
C PRO A 24 13.12 27.73 -92.53
N ILE A 25 13.90 26.70 -92.83
CA ILE A 25 15.19 26.27 -92.28
C ILE A 25 16.31 27.31 -92.40
N ARG A 26 17.10 27.48 -91.32
CA ARG A 26 18.52 27.84 -91.42
C ARG A 26 19.33 26.98 -90.45
N VAL A 27 20.01 25.98 -91.00
CA VAL A 27 21.09 25.27 -90.31
C VAL A 27 22.31 26.19 -90.36
N GLN A 28 22.78 26.63 -89.20
CA GLN A 28 24.10 27.24 -89.06
C GLN A 28 24.84 26.46 -87.97
N SER A 29 26.00 25.95 -88.35
CA SER A 29 26.84 25.05 -87.57
C SER A 29 27.69 25.80 -86.54
N ASN A 30 27.99 25.05 -85.47
CA ASN A 30 29.15 25.15 -84.57
C ASN A 30 29.28 26.37 -83.65
N SER A 31 28.89 26.17 -82.38
CA SER A 31 29.85 25.98 -81.27
C SER A 31 29.05 25.94 -79.97
N ALA A 32 28.64 24.74 -79.55
CA ALA A 32 28.07 24.58 -78.22
C ALA A 32 29.21 24.63 -77.21
N SER A 33 29.55 25.83 -76.71
CA SER A 33 30.22 25.95 -75.42
C SER A 33 29.23 25.43 -74.38
N GLY A 34 29.25 24.12 -74.14
CA GLY A 34 28.52 23.48 -73.06
C GLY A 34 29.01 24.08 -71.76
N LYS A 35 28.32 25.12 -71.27
CA LYS A 35 28.44 25.54 -69.88
C LYS A 35 27.82 24.41 -69.07
N TYR A 36 28.64 23.43 -68.71
CA TYR A 36 28.33 22.51 -67.64
C TYR A 36 28.13 23.37 -66.39
N ARG A 37 26.86 23.74 -66.11
CA ARG A 37 26.49 24.25 -64.79
C ARG A 37 26.72 23.07 -63.87
N PHE A 38 27.88 23.04 -63.23
CA PHE A 38 28.02 22.34 -61.96
C PHE A 38 26.89 22.87 -61.09
N LYS A 39 25.82 22.08 -60.92
CA LYS A 39 24.95 22.24 -59.76
C LYS A 39 25.91 22.07 -58.60
N ALA A 40 26.20 23.16 -57.89
CA ALA A 40 26.89 23.09 -56.63
C ALA A 40 26.23 21.96 -55.85
N LEU A 41 27.02 20.95 -55.47
CA LEU A 41 26.56 19.92 -54.55
C LEU A 41 25.91 20.67 -53.40
N PRO A 42 24.69 20.29 -52.96
CA PRO A 42 24.12 20.91 -51.78
C PRO A 42 25.19 20.79 -50.70
N ASN A 43 25.60 21.93 -50.15
CA ASN A 43 26.53 21.97 -49.04
C ASN A 43 25.96 20.99 -48.01
N LEU A 44 26.58 19.81 -47.87
CA LEU A 44 26.41 18.96 -46.71
C LEU A 44 27.17 19.66 -45.60
N ARG A 45 26.66 20.84 -45.23
CA ARG A 45 26.91 21.40 -43.92
C ARG A 45 26.27 20.37 -43.01
N GLN A 46 27.06 19.40 -42.56
CA GLN A 46 26.77 18.73 -41.32
C GLN A 46 26.55 19.88 -40.35
N GLU A 47 25.29 20.18 -40.05
CA GLU A 47 24.97 20.90 -38.84
C GLU A 47 25.47 20.01 -37.73
N GLN A 48 26.74 20.21 -37.36
CA GLN A 48 27.24 19.85 -36.06
C GLN A 48 26.36 20.64 -35.10
N ASN A 49 25.24 20.04 -34.72
CA ASN A 49 24.41 20.50 -33.64
C ASN A 49 25.33 20.49 -32.42
N HIS A 50 25.99 21.62 -32.18
CA HIS A 50 26.74 21.88 -30.97
C HIS A 50 25.68 21.98 -29.88
N TYR A 51 25.27 20.82 -29.38
CA TYR A 51 24.42 20.72 -28.22
C TYR A 51 25.19 21.37 -27.08
N GLY A 52 24.76 22.58 -26.70
CA GLY A 52 25.31 23.29 -25.56
C GLY A 52 25.21 22.46 -24.26
N PRO A 53 25.82 22.93 -23.17
CA PRO A 53 25.90 22.19 -21.91
C PRO A 53 24.53 21.76 -21.35
N GLY A 54 23.43 22.38 -21.81
CA GLY A 54 22.05 21.99 -21.48
C GLY A 54 21.68 20.53 -21.78
N LYS A 55 22.40 19.80 -22.66
CA LYS A 55 22.16 18.35 -22.84
C LYS A 55 22.47 17.54 -21.57
N TYR A 56 23.42 17.99 -20.76
CA TYR A 56 23.76 17.34 -19.49
C TYR A 56 22.74 17.65 -18.40
N LEU A 57 22.08 18.82 -18.47
CA LEU A 57 20.97 19.17 -17.58
C LEU A 57 19.79 18.21 -17.72
N LEU A 58 19.55 17.68 -18.93
CA LEU A 58 18.54 16.65 -19.18
C LEU A 58 18.84 15.30 -18.52
N LEU A 59 20.09 15.01 -18.13
CA LEU A 59 20.44 13.79 -17.41
C LEU A 59 20.08 13.84 -15.92
N ILE A 60 19.71 15.01 -15.39
CA ILE A 60 19.27 15.14 -14.00
C ILE A 60 17.99 14.33 -13.76
N ILE A 61 17.08 14.28 -14.73
CA ILE A 61 15.81 13.52 -14.62
C ILE A 61 16.06 12.00 -14.49
N PRO A 62 16.81 11.33 -15.39
CA PRO A 62 17.12 9.91 -15.21
C PRO A 62 17.97 9.65 -13.95
N ALA A 63 18.91 10.53 -13.60
CA ALA A 63 19.72 10.38 -12.39
C ALA A 63 18.87 10.43 -11.10
N THR A 64 17.95 11.39 -11.01
CA THR A 64 17.05 11.54 -9.85
C THR A 64 16.05 10.39 -9.75
N THR A 65 15.43 10.00 -10.86
CA THR A 65 14.48 8.86 -10.89
C THR A 65 15.16 7.52 -10.57
N PHE A 66 16.39 7.31 -11.03
CA PHE A 66 17.19 6.15 -10.66
C PHE A 66 17.55 6.15 -9.17
N GLY A 67 17.99 7.30 -8.63
CA GLY A 67 18.25 7.47 -7.20
C GLY A 67 17.03 7.18 -6.33
N LEU A 68 15.85 7.66 -6.76
CA LEU A 68 14.57 7.34 -6.10
C LEU A 68 14.24 5.85 -6.19
N GLY A 69 14.50 5.20 -7.33
CA GLY A 69 14.35 3.76 -7.50
C GLY A 69 15.21 2.96 -6.53
N VAL A 70 16.49 3.30 -6.39
CA VAL A 70 17.42 2.67 -5.43
C VAL A 70 16.98 2.90 -3.99
N TRP A 71 16.56 4.12 -3.64
CA TRP A 71 16.06 4.39 -2.30
C TRP A 71 14.80 3.57 -1.98
N GLN A 72 13.87 3.44 -2.93
CA GLN A 72 12.67 2.62 -2.77
C GLN A 72 13.01 1.13 -2.58
N THR A 73 14.04 0.59 -3.26
CA THR A 73 14.44 -0.81 -3.07
C THR A 73 15.00 -1.06 -1.68
N GLN A 74 15.86 -0.16 -1.19
CA GLN A 74 16.41 -0.23 0.16
C GLN A 74 15.28 -0.12 1.21
N ARG A 75 14.38 0.84 1.03
CA ARG A 75 13.24 1.06 1.93
C ARG A 75 12.31 -0.15 1.97
N LEU A 76 12.04 -0.77 0.82
CA LEU A 76 11.27 -2.00 0.73
C LEU A 76 11.96 -3.14 1.48
N SER A 77 13.25 -3.38 1.23
CA SER A 77 13.98 -4.46 1.88
C SER A 77 13.98 -4.35 3.41
N TRP A 78 14.15 -3.13 3.94
CA TRP A 78 14.08 -2.85 5.37
C TRP A 78 12.68 -3.14 5.93
N LYS A 79 11.62 -2.68 5.26
CA LYS A 79 10.24 -2.97 5.68
C LYS A 79 9.91 -4.45 5.62
N SER A 80 10.32 -5.15 4.56
CA SER A 80 10.09 -6.58 4.42
C SER A 80 10.75 -7.38 5.54
N LYS A 81 11.98 -7.03 5.93
CA LYS A 81 12.66 -7.64 7.08
C LYS A 81 11.90 -7.41 8.38
N LEU A 82 11.38 -6.21 8.60
CA LEU A 82 10.58 -5.89 9.79
C LEU A 82 9.27 -6.69 9.84
N ILE A 83 8.57 -6.82 8.70
CA ILE A 83 7.36 -7.64 8.60
C ILE A 83 7.68 -9.10 8.90
N GLN A 84 8.78 -9.60 8.35
CA GLN A 84 9.22 -10.97 8.58
C GLN A 84 9.53 -11.21 10.05
N GLU A 85 10.30 -10.34 10.70
CA GLU A 85 10.60 -10.46 12.14
C GLU A 85 9.32 -10.49 13.00
N LEU A 86 8.35 -9.63 12.71
CA LEU A 86 7.07 -9.61 13.43
C LEU A 86 6.23 -10.86 13.15
N SER A 87 6.25 -11.36 11.91
CA SER A 87 5.60 -12.61 11.53
C SER A 87 6.22 -13.80 12.27
N ASP A 88 7.55 -13.85 12.34
CA ASP A 88 8.29 -14.91 13.02
C ASP A 88 7.97 -14.92 14.52
N LYS A 89 7.93 -13.74 15.17
CA LYS A 89 7.50 -13.60 16.57
C LYS A 89 6.07 -14.06 16.82
N THR A 90 5.16 -13.74 15.89
CA THR A 90 3.75 -14.11 16.00
C THR A 90 3.53 -15.60 15.73
N GLN A 91 4.39 -16.26 14.96
CA GLN A 91 4.28 -17.70 14.64
C GLN A 91 5.10 -18.59 15.57
N ALA A 92 6.01 -18.02 16.35
CA ALA A 92 6.83 -18.73 17.34
C ALA A 92 5.97 -19.55 18.32
N PRO A 93 6.51 -20.65 18.88
CA PRO A 93 5.83 -21.41 19.91
C PRO A 93 5.53 -20.52 21.12
N PRO A 94 4.35 -20.68 21.77
CA PRO A 94 4.02 -19.91 22.96
C PRO A 94 5.04 -20.14 24.07
N ILE A 95 5.48 -19.05 24.70
CA ILE A 95 6.30 -19.09 25.91
C ILE A 95 5.43 -18.84 27.15
N ASP A 96 5.93 -19.16 28.34
CA ASP A 96 5.23 -18.77 29.57
C ASP A 96 5.35 -17.26 29.80
N LEU A 97 4.31 -16.64 30.38
CA LEU A 97 4.34 -15.23 30.71
C LEU A 97 5.38 -14.98 31.83
N PRO A 98 6.36 -14.08 31.65
CA PRO A 98 7.36 -13.80 32.68
C PRO A 98 6.70 -13.26 33.94
N GLU A 99 7.36 -13.44 35.08
CA GLU A 99 6.88 -12.97 36.40
C GLU A 99 7.03 -11.46 36.56
N THR A 100 7.90 -10.80 35.79
CA THR A 100 8.20 -9.38 35.99
C THR A 100 7.61 -8.51 34.88
N LEU A 101 6.84 -7.48 35.28
CA LEU A 101 6.19 -6.54 34.36
C LEU A 101 7.15 -5.75 33.46
N THR A 102 8.40 -5.57 33.90
CA THR A 102 9.42 -4.78 33.19
C THR A 102 9.81 -5.39 31.84
N ASP A 103 9.73 -6.71 31.70
CA ASP A 103 10.16 -7.42 30.49
C ASP A 103 9.05 -7.50 29.42
N ILE A 104 7.82 -7.13 29.75
CA ILE A 104 6.64 -7.32 28.89
C ILE A 104 6.69 -6.49 27.62
N ASN A 105 7.27 -5.29 27.68
CA ASN A 105 7.43 -4.44 26.50
C ASN A 105 8.31 -5.10 25.42
N GLY A 106 9.26 -5.95 25.81
CA GLY A 106 10.09 -6.72 24.87
C GLY A 106 9.35 -7.88 24.21
N LEU A 107 8.21 -8.30 24.77
CA LEU A 107 7.40 -9.41 24.30
C LEU A 107 6.28 -9.00 23.34
N GLU A 108 6.21 -7.74 22.91
CA GLU A 108 5.18 -7.32 21.95
C GLU A 108 5.20 -8.21 20.69
N TYR A 109 4.02 -8.70 20.28
CA TYR A 109 3.82 -9.67 19.19
C TYR A 109 4.27 -11.11 19.48
N GLN A 110 4.81 -11.40 20.67
CA GLN A 110 5.15 -12.76 21.05
C GLN A 110 3.92 -13.51 21.59
N ARG A 111 3.83 -14.80 21.26
CA ARG A 111 2.82 -15.69 21.80
C ARG A 111 3.19 -16.12 23.21
N VAL A 112 2.23 -16.00 24.12
CA VAL A 112 2.34 -16.42 25.51
C VAL A 112 1.21 -17.38 25.87
N LYS A 113 1.49 -18.32 26.77
CA LYS A 113 0.49 -19.19 27.38
C LYS A 113 0.29 -18.77 28.84
N VAL A 114 -0.97 -18.65 29.25
CA VAL A 114 -1.36 -18.37 30.63
C VAL A 114 -2.51 -19.30 31.04
N ARG A 115 -2.59 -19.61 32.34
CA ARG A 115 -3.65 -20.43 32.91
C ARG A 115 -4.32 -19.67 34.04
N GLY A 116 -5.65 -19.72 34.11
CA GLY A 116 -6.38 -18.86 35.02
C GLY A 116 -7.89 -18.86 34.79
N ARG A 117 -8.54 -17.87 35.39
CA ARG A 117 -10.00 -17.72 35.41
C ARG A 117 -10.40 -16.32 34.95
N PHE A 118 -11.48 -16.23 34.18
CA PHE A 118 -12.02 -14.95 33.72
C PHE A 118 -12.97 -14.33 34.74
N ASP A 119 -12.84 -13.03 34.99
CA ASP A 119 -13.83 -12.25 35.72
C ASP A 119 -14.97 -11.83 34.77
N HIS A 120 -16.06 -12.60 34.77
CA HIS A 120 -17.24 -12.35 33.94
C HIS A 120 -18.12 -11.18 34.41
N THR A 121 -17.81 -10.58 35.56
CA THR A 121 -18.66 -9.51 36.13
C THR A 121 -18.39 -8.14 35.48
N ARG A 122 -17.20 -7.94 34.90
CA ARG A 122 -16.73 -6.62 34.41
C ARG A 122 -16.18 -6.65 32.97
N PRO A 123 -16.90 -7.19 31.96
CA PRO A 123 -16.44 -7.17 30.58
C PRO A 123 -16.43 -5.74 30.01
N THR A 124 -15.32 -5.33 29.43
CA THR A 124 -15.10 -4.00 28.81
C THR A 124 -14.98 -4.13 27.31
N PHE A 125 -15.43 -3.14 26.54
CA PHE A 125 -15.44 -3.24 25.07
C PHE A 125 -14.51 -2.21 24.43
N ILE A 126 -13.71 -2.62 23.44
CA ILE A 126 -12.91 -1.70 22.60
C ILE A 126 -13.46 -1.71 21.17
N GLY A 127 -13.89 -0.55 20.65
CA GLY A 127 -14.44 -0.44 19.30
C GLY A 127 -14.79 0.99 18.91
N PRO A 128 -15.24 1.19 17.65
CA PRO A 128 -15.58 0.16 16.67
C PRO A 128 -14.34 -0.52 16.05
N ARG A 129 -14.43 -1.83 15.82
CA ARG A 129 -13.44 -2.66 15.11
C ARG A 129 -14.10 -3.46 14.02
N SER A 130 -13.42 -3.60 12.89
CA SER A 130 -13.86 -4.49 11.80
C SER A 130 -13.45 -5.93 12.12
N LEU A 131 -14.33 -6.88 11.83
CA LEU A 131 -13.97 -8.30 11.87
C LEU A 131 -12.89 -8.57 10.81
N LEU A 132 -11.80 -9.21 11.19
CA LEU A 132 -10.81 -9.71 10.25
C LEU A 132 -11.24 -11.10 9.79
N THR A 133 -11.65 -11.22 8.53
CA THR A 133 -11.82 -12.51 7.84
C THR A 133 -10.54 -12.86 7.09
N SER A 134 -10.28 -14.16 6.92
CA SER A 134 -9.09 -14.69 6.20
C SER A 134 -8.91 -14.11 4.80
N ASP A 135 -10.02 -13.72 4.17
CA ASP A 135 -10.08 -13.32 2.76
C ASP A 135 -9.93 -11.81 2.55
N GLU A 136 -10.00 -11.00 3.61
CA GLU A 136 -9.82 -9.55 3.51
C GLU A 136 -8.32 -9.20 3.36
N THR A 137 -7.88 -9.17 2.11
CA THR A 137 -6.58 -8.68 1.67
C THR A 137 -6.45 -7.18 1.94
N SER A 138 -5.82 -6.80 3.05
CA SER A 138 -5.06 -5.55 3.30
C SER A 138 -5.61 -4.21 2.75
N ALA A 139 -6.90 -4.11 2.46
CA ALA A 139 -7.51 -2.92 1.89
C ALA A 139 -7.80 -1.93 3.02
N GLY A 140 -6.74 -1.36 3.60
CA GLY A 140 -6.78 -0.13 4.39
C GLY A 140 -7.14 1.07 3.51
N GLY A 141 -8.25 0.96 2.77
CA GLY A 141 -8.90 2.03 2.05
C GLY A 141 -10.19 2.38 2.77
N LEU A 142 -10.58 3.65 2.72
CA LEU A 142 -11.79 4.22 3.33
C LEU A 142 -13.12 3.61 2.83
N ILE A 143 -13.07 2.54 2.03
CA ILE A 143 -14.20 1.91 1.36
C ILE A 143 -14.03 0.38 1.42
N SER A 144 -14.01 -0.21 2.63
CA SER A 144 -14.33 -1.63 2.78
C SER A 144 -15.84 -1.74 3.01
N SER A 145 -16.58 -2.02 1.93
CA SER A 145 -18.05 -2.00 1.92
C SER A 145 -18.71 -3.17 2.68
N ASN A 146 -17.95 -4.17 3.11
CA ASN A 146 -18.46 -5.36 3.81
C ASN A 146 -17.87 -5.59 5.20
N SER A 147 -17.04 -4.68 5.73
CA SER A 147 -16.46 -4.89 7.06
C SER A 147 -17.55 -4.77 8.13
N THR A 148 -17.88 -5.89 8.78
CA THR A 148 -18.87 -5.89 9.86
C THR A 148 -18.26 -5.15 11.06
N ALA A 149 -18.87 -4.04 11.44
CA ALA A 149 -18.46 -3.30 12.63
C ALA A 149 -18.85 -4.05 13.90
N GLY A 150 -17.92 -4.10 14.85
CA GLY A 150 -18.10 -4.76 16.13
C GLY A 150 -17.12 -4.24 17.17
N TRP A 151 -16.89 -5.05 18.18
CA TRP A 151 -16.16 -4.67 19.39
C TRP A 151 -15.26 -5.82 19.83
N HIS A 152 -14.08 -5.48 20.34
CA HIS A 152 -13.28 -6.44 21.10
C HIS A 152 -13.77 -6.52 22.54
N VAL A 153 -13.77 -7.72 23.10
CA VAL A 153 -14.21 -7.98 24.47
C VAL A 153 -13.00 -8.19 25.35
N ILE A 154 -12.78 -7.26 26.27
CA ILE A 154 -11.64 -7.24 27.18
C ILE A 154 -12.17 -7.64 28.55
N MET A 155 -11.50 -8.60 29.18
CA MET A 155 -11.91 -9.11 30.48
C MET A 155 -10.68 -9.23 31.40
N PRO A 156 -10.84 -8.97 32.70
CA PRO A 156 -9.83 -9.34 33.68
C PRO A 156 -9.67 -10.87 33.71
N PHE A 157 -8.42 -11.32 33.77
CA PHE A 157 -8.05 -12.72 33.86
C PHE A 157 -7.13 -12.92 35.06
N GLN A 158 -7.62 -13.64 36.06
CA GLN A 158 -6.87 -13.95 37.26
C GLN A 158 -6.00 -15.18 36.99
N LEU A 159 -4.70 -15.03 37.16
CA LEU A 159 -3.73 -16.10 36.95
C LEU A 159 -3.84 -17.15 38.07
N SER A 160 -3.63 -18.42 37.74
CA SER A 160 -3.69 -19.53 38.71
C SER A 160 -2.36 -19.73 39.45
N ASP A 161 -1.24 -19.42 38.78
CA ASP A 161 0.12 -19.54 39.28
C ASP A 161 0.51 -18.42 40.25
N ARG A 162 -0.15 -17.25 40.15
CA ARG A 162 0.20 -16.02 40.85
C ARG A 162 -1.04 -15.16 41.16
N PRO A 163 -0.98 -14.25 42.14
CA PRO A 163 -2.14 -13.43 42.53
C PRO A 163 -2.50 -12.31 41.54
N GLU A 164 -1.64 -12.07 40.55
CA GLU A 164 -1.81 -11.03 39.53
C GLU A 164 -3.04 -11.26 38.67
N THR A 165 -3.65 -10.17 38.22
CA THR A 165 -4.78 -10.19 37.29
C THR A 165 -4.40 -9.38 36.08
N ILE A 166 -4.60 -9.93 34.89
CA ILE A 166 -4.18 -9.32 33.62
C ILE A 166 -5.37 -8.99 32.73
N LEU A 167 -5.14 -8.23 31.68
CA LEU A 167 -6.15 -7.94 30.66
C LEU A 167 -6.05 -8.94 29.51
N VAL A 168 -7.15 -9.60 29.19
CA VAL A 168 -7.23 -10.50 28.04
C VAL A 168 -8.35 -10.03 27.12
N ASN A 169 -8.01 -9.81 25.85
CA ASN A 169 -8.98 -9.67 24.79
C ASN A 169 -9.43 -11.06 24.34
N ARG A 170 -10.69 -11.40 24.62
CA ARG A 170 -11.33 -12.68 24.22
C ARG A 170 -11.58 -12.77 22.72
N GLY A 171 -11.56 -11.65 22.01
CA GLY A 171 -11.82 -11.60 20.58
C GLY A 171 -12.89 -10.59 20.19
N TRP A 172 -13.32 -10.66 18.94
CA TRP A 172 -14.29 -9.75 18.32
C TRP A 172 -15.72 -10.28 18.44
N VAL A 173 -16.67 -9.36 18.69
CA VAL A 173 -18.11 -9.61 18.64
C VAL A 173 -18.82 -8.58 17.78
N SER A 174 -19.88 -9.01 17.10
CA SER A 174 -20.70 -8.12 16.27
C SER A 174 -21.43 -7.08 17.13
N LYS A 175 -21.62 -5.87 16.58
CA LYS A 175 -22.38 -4.79 17.24
C LYS A 175 -23.81 -5.20 17.66
N TYR A 176 -24.38 -6.22 17.01
CA TYR A 176 -25.73 -6.70 17.27
C TYR A 176 -25.80 -7.82 18.33
N HIS A 177 -24.66 -8.40 18.73
CA HIS A 177 -24.58 -9.52 19.67
C HIS A 177 -23.77 -9.14 20.92
N LEU A 178 -24.02 -7.95 21.45
CA LEU A 178 -23.30 -7.39 22.59
C LEU A 178 -23.91 -7.74 23.95
N ASP A 179 -24.70 -8.82 24.05
CA ASP A 179 -25.32 -9.20 25.33
C ASP A 179 -24.25 -9.82 26.25
N PRO A 180 -23.96 -9.23 27.43
CA PRO A 180 -23.05 -9.80 28.42
C PRO A 180 -23.40 -11.25 28.81
N LYS A 181 -24.68 -11.63 28.71
CA LYS A 181 -25.11 -13.01 28.99
C LYS A 181 -24.67 -14.02 27.93
N LEU A 182 -24.48 -13.59 26.68
CA LEU A 182 -23.91 -14.41 25.61
C LEU A 182 -22.38 -14.55 25.75
N LEU A 183 -21.75 -13.64 26.50
CA LEU A 183 -20.32 -13.63 26.82
C LEU A 183 -19.98 -14.45 28.06
N ALA A 184 -20.97 -14.74 28.90
CA ALA A 184 -20.88 -15.70 29.98
C ALA A 184 -20.89 -17.11 29.36
N ASP A 185 -19.71 -17.56 28.95
CA ASP A 185 -19.45 -18.96 28.64
C ASP A 185 -20.02 -19.81 29.79
N GLN A 186 -20.91 -20.77 29.52
CA GLN A 186 -21.55 -21.55 30.60
C GLN A 186 -20.56 -22.40 31.41
N SER A 187 -19.28 -22.47 30.97
CA SER A 187 -18.14 -23.02 31.72
C SER A 187 -17.49 -22.04 32.70
N SER A 188 -18.17 -20.93 33.03
CA SER A 188 -17.73 -19.72 33.77
C SER A 188 -16.98 -19.86 35.12
N GLN A 189 -16.65 -21.06 35.59
CA GLN A 189 -15.90 -21.25 36.84
C GLN A 189 -14.75 -22.25 36.74
N ASP A 190 -14.33 -22.69 35.56
CA ASP A 190 -13.18 -23.58 35.45
C ASP A 190 -11.91 -22.82 35.04
N GLU A 191 -10.76 -23.33 35.48
CA GLU A 191 -9.49 -22.83 34.98
C GLU A 191 -9.34 -23.17 33.50
N VAL A 192 -8.93 -22.18 32.72
CA VAL A 192 -8.72 -22.33 31.28
C VAL A 192 -7.30 -21.94 30.91
N ASP A 193 -6.74 -22.69 29.98
CA ASP A 193 -5.50 -22.35 29.30
C ASP A 193 -5.82 -21.37 28.17
N VAL A 194 -5.17 -20.20 28.19
CA VAL A 194 -5.32 -19.19 27.14
C VAL A 194 -3.96 -19.01 26.47
N VAL A 195 -3.94 -19.21 25.16
CA VAL A 195 -2.81 -18.80 24.32
C VAL A 195 -3.18 -17.48 23.66
N GLY A 196 -2.29 -16.50 23.77
CA GLY A 196 -2.52 -15.21 23.14
C GLY A 196 -1.25 -14.45 22.82
N VAL A 197 -1.39 -13.32 22.14
CA VAL A 197 -0.29 -12.46 21.70
C VAL A 197 -0.21 -11.25 22.61
N VAL A 198 0.97 -10.95 23.15
CA VAL A 198 1.18 -9.74 23.96
C VAL A 198 1.09 -8.50 23.08
N ARG A 199 0.30 -7.51 23.50
CA ARG A 199 0.15 -6.23 22.79
C ARG A 199 0.30 -5.06 23.74
N THR A 200 1.00 -4.03 23.30
CA THR A 200 1.20 -2.77 24.04
C THR A 200 0.10 -1.75 23.72
N THR A 201 0.09 -0.63 24.45
CA THR A 201 -0.83 0.49 24.21
C THR A 201 -0.77 0.98 22.77
N GLU A 202 -1.95 1.16 22.17
CA GLU A 202 -2.07 1.72 20.83
C GLU A 202 -1.67 3.19 20.82
N PRO A 203 -0.81 3.62 19.88
CA PRO A 203 -0.46 5.02 19.75
C PRO A 203 -1.69 5.82 19.33
N ARG A 204 -2.07 6.78 20.16
CA ARG A 204 -3.21 7.66 19.87
C ARG A 204 -2.90 8.57 18.70
N GLN A 205 -3.77 8.58 17.68
CA GLN A 205 -3.66 9.52 16.57
C GLN A 205 -4.05 10.94 16.99
N GLN A 206 -3.43 11.96 16.40
CA GLN A 206 -3.61 13.37 16.78
C GLN A 206 -5.07 13.85 16.83
N PHE A 207 -5.94 13.27 15.99
CA PHE A 207 -7.37 13.64 15.90
C PHE A 207 -8.31 12.58 16.49
N GLN A 208 -7.77 11.56 17.17
CA GLN A 208 -8.60 10.55 17.81
C GLN A 208 -9.20 11.10 19.11
N PRO A 209 -10.52 11.01 19.32
CA PRO A 209 -11.15 11.39 20.58
C PRO A 209 -10.52 10.67 21.77
N LYS A 210 -10.53 11.30 22.95
CA LYS A 210 -10.08 10.63 24.18
C LYS A 210 -11.08 9.51 24.53
N ASN A 211 -10.59 8.41 25.09
CA ASN A 211 -11.46 7.37 25.65
C ASN A 211 -12.37 8.00 26.71
N SER A 212 -13.67 7.72 26.61
CA SER A 212 -14.65 8.09 27.61
C SER A 212 -15.02 6.85 28.41
N PHE A 213 -14.86 6.89 29.73
CA PHE A 213 -15.18 5.75 30.60
C PHE A 213 -16.69 5.49 30.73
N ARG A 214 -17.54 6.36 30.16
CA ARG A 214 -18.94 6.52 30.58
C ARG A 214 -19.88 5.36 30.24
N ASP A 215 -19.49 4.40 29.42
CA ASP A 215 -20.37 3.27 29.03
C ASP A 215 -19.62 1.93 28.93
N ASN A 216 -18.49 1.80 29.64
CA ASN A 216 -17.59 0.65 29.53
C ASN A 216 -17.13 0.33 28.09
N LYS A 217 -17.10 1.37 27.25
CA LYS A 217 -16.75 1.34 25.84
C LYS A 217 -15.58 2.26 25.60
N TRP A 218 -14.55 1.72 24.97
CA TRP A 218 -13.28 2.36 24.72
C TRP A 218 -13.06 2.45 23.21
N LEU A 219 -12.45 3.54 22.76
CA LEU A 219 -12.18 3.76 21.33
C LEU A 219 -10.83 3.18 20.91
N SER A 220 -9.89 3.10 21.85
CA SER A 220 -8.51 2.68 21.62
C SER A 220 -8.02 1.81 22.78
N ARG A 221 -7.04 0.94 22.50
CA ARG A 221 -6.37 0.14 23.52
C ARG A 221 -5.36 1.00 24.27
N ASP A 222 -5.76 1.49 25.43
CA ASP A 222 -4.88 2.16 26.39
C ASP A 222 -4.74 1.23 27.60
N VAL A 223 -3.67 0.44 27.61
CA VAL A 223 -3.47 -0.68 28.53
C VAL A 223 -3.38 -0.17 29.97
N GLU A 224 -2.64 0.92 30.20
CA GLU A 224 -2.44 1.49 31.52
C GLU A 224 -3.76 2.02 32.10
N LYS A 225 -4.55 2.74 31.29
CA LYS A 225 -5.85 3.23 31.78
C LYS A 225 -6.89 2.13 31.91
N LEU A 226 -6.87 1.12 31.05
CA LEU A 226 -7.76 -0.05 31.17
C LEU A 226 -7.44 -0.82 32.44
N ALA A 227 -6.16 -1.03 32.72
CA ALA A 227 -5.68 -1.72 33.89
C ALA A 227 -6.08 -0.98 35.17
N ALA A 228 -5.89 0.34 35.20
CA ALA A 228 -6.34 1.18 36.32
C ALA A 228 -7.87 1.15 36.50
N TYR A 229 -8.64 1.11 35.40
CA TYR A 229 -10.10 1.06 35.45
C TYR A 229 -10.65 -0.29 35.93
N LEU A 230 -10.02 -1.39 35.55
CA LEU A 230 -10.41 -2.75 35.94
C LEU A 230 -9.72 -3.26 37.21
N ASN A 231 -8.78 -2.48 37.75
CA ASN A 231 -7.92 -2.86 38.87
C ASN A 231 -7.12 -4.15 38.59
N THR A 232 -6.42 -4.15 37.45
CA THR A 232 -5.55 -5.23 36.98
C THR A 232 -4.14 -4.70 36.78
N ASP A 233 -3.19 -5.61 36.55
CA ASP A 233 -1.85 -5.26 36.09
C ASP A 233 -1.90 -4.83 34.61
N PRO A 234 -0.98 -3.95 34.16
CA PRO A 234 -0.95 -3.41 32.79
C PRO A 234 -0.36 -4.41 31.78
N ILE A 235 -0.80 -5.67 31.84
CA ILE A 235 -0.47 -6.71 30.89
C ILE A 235 -1.69 -6.93 29.99
N PHE A 236 -1.50 -6.87 28.68
CA PHE A 236 -2.57 -7.10 27.71
C PHE A 236 -2.22 -8.22 26.74
N ILE A 237 -3.09 -9.23 26.67
CA ILE A 237 -2.96 -10.39 25.78
C ILE A 237 -4.17 -10.46 24.85
N ASP A 238 -3.93 -10.68 23.55
CA ASP A 238 -4.98 -10.96 22.57
C ASP A 238 -5.13 -12.47 22.34
N ALA A 239 -6.27 -13.04 22.71
CA ALA A 239 -6.49 -14.49 22.61
C ALA A 239 -6.41 -14.96 21.15
N CYS A 240 -5.64 -16.02 20.90
CA CYS A 240 -5.53 -16.63 19.58
C CYS A 240 -6.77 -17.46 19.23
N ASP A 241 -7.34 -18.15 20.22
CA ASP A 241 -8.42 -19.10 20.00
C ASP A 241 -9.78 -18.43 20.06
N SER A 242 -10.70 -18.89 19.20
CA SER A 242 -12.08 -18.44 19.20
C SER A 242 -12.93 -19.27 20.15
N VAL A 243 -13.92 -18.64 20.76
CA VAL A 243 -14.89 -19.31 21.63
C VAL A 243 -16.05 -19.80 20.76
N PRO A 244 -16.45 -21.08 20.82
CA PRO A 244 -17.63 -21.56 20.09
C PRO A 244 -18.87 -20.74 20.46
N ASN A 245 -19.57 -20.22 19.45
CA ASN A 245 -20.72 -19.30 19.62
C ASN A 245 -20.42 -18.02 20.43
N GLY A 246 -19.14 -17.68 20.62
CA GLY A 246 -18.69 -16.52 21.40
C GLY A 246 -17.77 -15.60 20.59
N PRO A 247 -16.91 -14.83 21.27
CA PRO A 247 -15.96 -13.93 20.63
C PRO A 247 -15.01 -14.67 19.66
N VAL A 248 -14.77 -14.04 18.51
CA VAL A 248 -13.83 -14.54 17.49
C VAL A 248 -12.43 -14.10 17.85
N GLY A 249 -11.57 -15.05 18.24
CA GLY A 249 -10.17 -14.82 18.56
C GLY A 249 -9.29 -14.61 17.34
N GLY A 250 -7.98 -14.48 17.54
CA GLY A 250 -6.99 -14.42 16.47
C GLY A 250 -7.06 -13.13 15.63
N GLN A 251 -7.56 -12.04 16.23
CA GLN A 251 -7.79 -10.77 15.54
C GLN A 251 -6.55 -9.85 15.54
N THR A 252 -5.43 -10.30 16.11
CA THR A 252 -4.14 -9.63 15.95
C THR A 252 -3.59 -9.95 14.55
N ARG A 253 -3.59 -8.94 13.66
CA ARG A 253 -2.93 -9.03 12.37
C ARG A 253 -1.90 -7.93 12.20
N VAL A 254 -0.66 -8.32 11.93
CA VAL A 254 0.41 -7.40 11.55
C VAL A 254 0.35 -7.21 10.03
N THR A 255 -0.57 -6.38 9.54
CA THR A 255 -0.56 -5.99 8.12
C THR A 255 0.19 -4.69 7.94
N LEU A 256 1.34 -4.77 7.28
CA LEU A 256 1.95 -3.61 6.65
C LEU A 256 1.64 -3.68 5.15
N ARG A 257 0.95 -2.66 4.65
CA ARG A 257 0.66 -2.54 3.22
C ARG A 257 1.97 -2.40 2.44
N ASN A 258 2.15 -3.24 1.43
CA ASN A 258 3.36 -3.27 0.61
C ASN A 258 3.07 -2.90 -0.84
N ASP A 259 2.95 -1.60 -1.11
CA ASP A 259 2.80 -1.08 -2.48
C ASP A 259 4.16 -0.78 -3.14
N HIS A 260 5.29 -1.14 -2.53
CA HIS A 260 6.60 -0.65 -2.96
C HIS A 260 7.08 -1.22 -4.30
N LEU A 261 6.60 -2.39 -4.71
CA LEU A 261 6.97 -2.99 -6.00
C LEU A 261 6.44 -2.16 -7.19
N SER A 262 5.23 -1.62 -7.10
CA SER A 262 4.65 -0.80 -8.17
C SER A 262 5.38 0.54 -8.31
N TYR A 263 5.77 1.15 -7.18
CA TYR A 263 6.62 2.35 -7.18
C TYR A 263 8.00 2.07 -7.75
N LEU A 264 8.65 0.96 -7.37
CA LEU A 264 9.92 0.52 -7.93
C LEU A 264 9.84 0.43 -9.46
N LEU A 265 8.81 -0.26 -9.97
CA LEU A 265 8.60 -0.40 -11.41
C LEU A 265 8.39 0.95 -12.10
N THR A 266 7.66 1.87 -11.47
CA THR A 266 7.42 3.22 -11.99
C THR A 266 8.72 4.02 -12.11
N TRP A 267 9.52 4.07 -11.04
CA TRP A 267 10.76 4.85 -11.01
C TRP A 267 11.82 4.32 -11.96
N PHE A 268 12.01 2.99 -12.02
CA PHE A 268 12.95 2.40 -12.97
C PHE A 268 12.46 2.48 -14.42
N SER A 269 11.15 2.36 -14.68
CA SER A 269 10.58 2.59 -16.01
C SER A 269 10.81 4.03 -16.49
N LEU A 270 10.58 5.02 -15.61
CA LEU A 270 10.84 6.43 -15.92
C LEU A 270 12.33 6.70 -16.16
N ALA A 271 13.21 6.14 -15.32
CA ALA A 271 14.65 6.25 -15.51
C ALA A 271 15.10 5.64 -16.85
N ALA A 272 14.60 4.46 -17.20
CA ALA A 272 14.90 3.79 -18.46
C ALA A 272 14.38 4.57 -19.68
N ALA A 273 13.13 5.03 -19.65
CA ALA A 273 12.52 5.77 -20.75
C ALA A 273 13.23 7.10 -21.00
N THR A 274 13.50 7.88 -19.95
CA THR A 274 14.17 9.18 -20.06
C THR A 274 15.63 9.03 -20.50
N THR A 275 16.33 8.00 -20.01
CA THR A 275 17.68 7.64 -20.47
C THR A 275 17.67 7.24 -21.94
N TYR A 276 16.74 6.39 -22.36
CA TYR A 276 16.61 5.96 -23.76
C TYR A 276 16.34 7.13 -24.71
N MET A 277 15.43 8.04 -24.34
CA MET A 277 15.15 9.26 -25.10
C MET A 277 16.39 10.13 -25.25
N TRP A 278 17.18 10.27 -24.18
CA TRP A 278 18.44 11.02 -24.21
C TRP A 278 19.46 10.37 -25.14
N ILE A 279 19.68 9.04 -25.02
CA ILE A 279 20.60 8.27 -25.86
C ILE A 279 20.20 8.40 -27.34
N LYS A 280 18.92 8.18 -27.67
CA LYS A 280 18.43 8.30 -29.05
C LYS A 280 18.62 9.70 -29.63
N LYS A 281 18.48 10.75 -28.80
CA LYS A 281 18.55 12.14 -29.26
C LYS A 281 19.98 12.65 -29.43
N PHE A 282 20.91 12.19 -28.57
CA PHE A 282 22.26 12.78 -28.46
C PHE A 282 23.42 11.81 -28.71
N ALA A 283 23.21 10.50 -28.59
CA ALA A 283 24.27 9.49 -28.70
C ALA A 283 24.13 8.58 -29.94
N LEU A 284 22.91 8.31 -30.40
CA LEU A 284 22.65 7.59 -31.65
C LEU A 284 22.36 8.59 -32.77
N LYS A 285 23.42 9.10 -33.39
CA LYS A 285 23.37 9.83 -34.67
C LYS A 285 24.56 9.43 -35.53
#